data_AF-A0AAN9C2U5-F1
#
_entry.id   AF-A0AAN9C2U5-F1
#
_cell.length_a   1.000
_cell.length_b   1.000
_cell.length_c   1.000
_cell.angle_alpha   90.00
_cell.angle_beta   90.00
_cell.angle_gamma   90.00
#
_symmetry.space_group_name_H-M   'P 1'
#
loop_
_entity.id
_entity.type
_entity.pdbx_description
1 polymer ?
#
loop_
_entity_poly.entity_id
_entity_poly.type
_entity_poly.pdbx_seq_one_letter_code
_entity_poly.pdbx_strand_id
1 'polypeptide(L)'
;MLDSASQRIVVIISADLAHTHQASGPYGYSNASEPFDLACGHWATTLDKSTLTVTAAGYADRALSCGFTGFVMLHGMLERAAQGTAEWLSTLLANYHPSYYGMMVASFVRQTFQVYRD
;
A
#
# COMPACT_ATOMS: atom_id res chain seq x y z
N MET A 1 2.09 -22.19 2.78
CA MET A 1 1.80 -20.74 2.80
C MET A 1 3.13 -20.01 3.04
N LEU A 2 3.26 -18.71 2.75
CA LEU A 2 4.56 -18.00 2.85
C LEU A 2 5.16 -18.04 4.26
N ASP A 3 4.30 -18.02 5.28
CA ASP A 3 4.58 -18.16 6.70
C ASP A 3 5.05 -19.55 7.14
N SER A 4 4.82 -20.60 6.34
CA SER A 4 5.28 -21.97 6.62
C SER A 4 6.61 -22.31 5.94
N ALA A 5 7.21 -21.39 5.19
CA ALA A 5 8.50 -21.60 4.54
C ALA A 5 9.64 -21.52 5.56
N SER A 6 10.68 -22.34 5.39
CA SER A 6 11.88 -22.30 6.24
C SER A 6 12.81 -21.12 5.89
N GLN A 7 12.61 -20.50 4.73
CA GLN A 7 13.38 -19.34 4.27
C GLN A 7 12.82 -18.03 4.84
N ARG A 8 13.70 -17.04 4.98
CA ARG A 8 13.26 -15.64 5.19
C ARG A 8 12.81 -15.08 3.85
N ILE A 9 11.55 -14.65 3.78
CA ILE A 9 10.92 -14.15 2.57
C ILE A 9 10.62 -12.65 2.72
N VAL A 10 10.91 -11.88 1.68
CA VAL A 10 10.43 -10.51 1.51
C VAL A 10 9.49 -10.50 0.32
N VAL A 11 8.31 -9.91 0.47
CA VAL A 11 7.37 -9.66 -0.61
C VAL A 11 7.52 -8.21 -1.05
N ILE A 12 7.71 -7.99 -2.35
CA ILE A 12 7.83 -6.64 -2.93
C ILE A 12 6.65 -6.44 -3.88
N ILE A 13 5.89 -5.37 -3.64
CA ILE A 13 4.87 -4.90 -4.57
C ILE A 13 5.48 -3.76 -5.38
N SER A 14 5.79 -4.04 -6.65
CA SER A 14 6.24 -3.02 -7.61
C SER A 14 5.01 -2.37 -8.22
N ALA A 15 4.81 -1.09 -7.92
CA ALA A 15 3.56 -0.39 -8.22
C ALA A 15 3.78 1.13 -8.15
N ASP A 16 3.20 1.84 -9.12
CA ASP A 16 2.99 3.30 -9.06
C ASP A 16 1.55 3.62 -8.61
N LEU A 17 1.34 4.85 -8.14
CA LEU A 17 0.03 5.35 -7.71
C LEU A 17 -0.77 5.92 -8.89
N ALA A 18 -1.48 7.04 -8.73
CA ALA A 18 -2.25 7.66 -9.81
C ALA A 18 -1.34 8.11 -10.97
N HIS A 19 -1.83 8.05 -12.20
CA HIS A 19 -1.11 8.46 -13.43
C HIS A 19 -1.68 9.74 -14.06
N THR A 20 -2.58 10.42 -13.35
CA THR A 20 -3.37 11.54 -13.88
C THR A 20 -3.08 12.85 -13.16
N HIS A 21 -1.83 13.07 -12.69
CA HIS A 21 -1.42 14.27 -11.96
C HIS A 21 -1.13 15.48 -12.84
N GLN A 22 -0.94 15.30 -14.15
CA GLN A 22 -0.50 16.37 -15.04
C GLN A 22 -1.29 16.38 -16.35
N ALA A 23 -1.85 17.54 -16.71
CA ALA A 23 -2.67 17.69 -17.92
C ALA A 23 -1.91 17.38 -19.22
N SER A 24 -0.60 17.69 -19.26
CA SER A 24 0.29 17.35 -20.37
C SER A 24 0.90 15.94 -20.28
N GLY A 25 0.53 15.17 -19.27
CA GLY A 25 0.90 13.76 -19.14
C GLY A 25 0.12 12.86 -20.10
N PRO A 26 0.56 11.60 -20.30
CA PRO A 26 -0.03 10.67 -21.27
C PRO A 26 -1.50 10.31 -21.00
N TYR A 27 -1.99 10.55 -19.78
CA TYR A 27 -3.35 10.20 -19.35
C TYR A 27 -4.22 11.42 -19.00
N GLY A 28 -3.71 12.64 -19.24
CA GLY A 28 -4.36 13.88 -18.84
C GLY A 28 -4.41 14.10 -17.33
N TYR A 29 -5.15 15.12 -16.91
CA TYR A 29 -5.33 15.47 -15.51
C TYR A 29 -6.67 14.96 -14.97
N SER A 30 -6.65 14.44 -13.76
CA SER A 30 -7.84 14.09 -12.98
C SER A 30 -7.70 14.65 -11.57
N ASN A 31 -8.78 15.23 -11.03
CA ASN A 31 -8.82 15.61 -9.61
C ASN A 31 -8.91 14.39 -8.67
N ALA A 32 -9.02 13.17 -9.21
CA ALA A 32 -8.99 11.92 -8.45
C ALA A 32 -7.57 11.48 -8.05
N SER A 33 -6.53 12.02 -8.71
CA SER A 33 -5.14 11.59 -8.53
C SER A 33 -4.64 11.82 -7.10
N GLU A 34 -4.74 13.06 -6.62
CA GLU A 34 -4.27 13.43 -5.29
C GLU A 34 -5.04 12.69 -4.17
N PRO A 35 -6.40 12.64 -4.17
CA PRO A 35 -7.12 11.85 -3.17
C PRO A 35 -6.80 10.36 -3.18
N PHE A 36 -6.53 9.77 -4.36
CA PHE A 36 -6.12 8.38 -4.47
C PHE A 36 -4.76 8.14 -3.81
N ASP A 37 -3.77 8.98 -4.13
CA ASP A 37 -2.41 8.87 -3.60
C ASP A 37 -2.37 9.07 -2.09
N LEU A 38 -3.11 10.07 -1.58
CA LEU A 38 -3.23 10.33 -0.15
C LEU A 38 -3.89 9.16 0.59
N ALA A 39 -4.93 8.56 0.01
CA ALA A 39 -5.59 7.40 0.60
C ALA A 39 -4.67 6.18 0.65
N CYS A 40 -3.90 5.91 -0.41
CA CYS A 40 -2.90 4.85 -0.42
C CYS A 40 -1.79 5.09 0.61
N GLY A 41 -1.28 6.32 0.71
CA GLY A 41 -0.27 6.68 1.72
C GLY A 41 -0.79 6.58 3.15
N HIS A 42 -2.04 6.98 3.39
CA HIS A 42 -2.68 6.82 4.69
C HIS A 42 -2.77 5.34 5.06
N TRP A 43 -3.28 4.49 4.15
CA TRP A 43 -3.29 3.04 4.34
C TRP A 43 -1.89 2.48 4.63
N ALA A 44 -0.87 2.88 3.87
CA ALA A 44 0.50 2.42 4.09
C ALA A 44 1.11 2.92 5.42
N THR A 45 0.54 3.96 6.03
CA THR A 45 0.94 4.47 7.34
C THR A 45 0.22 3.75 8.48
N THR A 46 -1.09 3.51 8.34
CA THR A 46 -1.96 3.11 9.45
C THR A 46 -2.48 1.68 9.35
N LEU A 47 -2.35 1.04 8.18
CA LEU A 47 -3.04 -0.19 7.80
C LEU A 47 -4.57 -0.11 7.90
N ASP A 48 -5.16 1.10 7.91
CA ASP A 48 -6.60 1.28 7.86
C ASP A 48 -7.15 0.78 6.52
N LYS A 49 -7.75 -0.41 6.55
CA LYS A 49 -8.39 -1.08 5.43
C LYS A 49 -9.34 -0.19 4.66
N SER A 50 -10.15 0.61 5.35
CA SER A 50 -11.22 1.40 4.73
C SER A 50 -10.64 2.46 3.78
N THR A 51 -9.49 3.04 4.14
CA THR A 51 -8.82 4.01 3.26
C THR A 51 -8.33 3.39 1.96
N LEU A 52 -7.94 2.12 1.96
CA LEU A 52 -7.58 1.40 0.74
C LEU A 52 -8.82 0.89 -0.02
N THR A 53 -9.66 0.11 0.65
CA THR A 53 -10.72 -0.67 -0.03
C THR A 53 -11.99 0.12 -0.30
N VAL A 54 -12.14 1.31 0.28
CA VAL A 54 -13.29 2.20 0.05
C VAL A 54 -12.82 3.50 -0.58
N THR A 55 -11.94 4.25 0.12
CA THR A 55 -11.54 5.59 -0.36
C THR A 55 -10.69 5.51 -1.63
N ALA A 56 -9.54 4.85 -1.61
CA ALA A 56 -8.70 4.71 -2.80
C ALA A 56 -9.42 3.93 -3.92
N ALA A 57 -10.16 2.86 -3.57
CA ALA A 57 -10.99 2.13 -4.52
C ALA A 57 -11.98 3.02 -5.28
N GLY A 58 -12.60 4.00 -4.62
CA GLY A 58 -13.54 4.94 -5.24
C GLY A 58 -12.92 5.96 -6.21
N TYR A 59 -11.59 6.05 -6.26
CA TYR A 59 -10.85 6.89 -7.21
C TYR A 59 -10.08 6.08 -8.25
N ALA A 60 -9.90 4.76 -8.06
CA ALA A 60 -8.98 3.94 -8.84
C ALA A 60 -9.25 3.99 -10.37
N ASP A 61 -10.52 4.05 -10.78
CA ASP A 61 -10.96 4.11 -12.17
C ASP A 61 -10.52 5.39 -12.90
N ARG A 62 -10.38 6.50 -12.17
CA ARG A 62 -9.98 7.82 -12.67
C ARG A 62 -8.53 8.17 -12.36
N ALA A 63 -7.96 7.55 -11.32
CA ALA A 63 -6.56 7.65 -10.95
C ALA A 63 -5.66 6.88 -11.94
N LEU A 64 -6.20 5.85 -12.60
CA LEU A 64 -5.49 5.02 -13.58
C LEU A 64 -4.21 4.40 -13.00
N SER A 65 -4.24 4.01 -11.73
CA SER A 65 -3.12 3.34 -11.07
C SER A 65 -2.93 1.93 -11.61
N CYS A 66 -1.70 1.60 -11.99
CA CYS A 66 -1.30 0.24 -12.34
C CYS A 66 -1.06 -0.67 -11.12
N GLY A 67 -0.95 -0.06 -9.93
CA GLY A 67 -0.49 -0.71 -8.70
C GLY A 67 -1.58 -1.08 -7.70
N PHE A 68 -2.78 -0.52 -7.82
CA PHE A 68 -3.81 -0.59 -6.78
C PHE A 68 -4.15 -2.02 -6.33
N THR A 69 -4.32 -2.95 -7.26
CA THR A 69 -4.60 -4.36 -6.96
C THR A 69 -3.47 -5.02 -6.17
N GLY A 70 -2.22 -4.62 -6.41
CA GLY A 70 -1.05 -5.07 -5.64
C GLY A 70 -1.15 -4.68 -4.17
N PHE A 71 -1.61 -3.46 -3.88
CA PHE A 71 -1.83 -2.99 -2.51
C PHE A 71 -2.96 -3.76 -1.82
N VAL A 72 -4.06 -4.03 -2.52
CA VAL A 72 -5.20 -4.82 -1.99
C VAL A 72 -4.76 -6.24 -1.67
N MET A 73 -3.99 -6.89 -2.56
CA MET A 73 -3.42 -8.22 -2.30
C MET A 73 -2.48 -8.20 -1.10
N LEU A 74 -1.59 -7.21 -1.00
CA LEU A 74 -0.68 -7.07 0.13
C LEU A 74 -1.45 -6.89 1.45
N HIS A 75 -2.49 -6.06 1.47
CA HIS A 75 -3.31 -5.90 2.67
C HIS A 75 -3.92 -7.22 3.13
N GLY A 76 -4.46 -8.03 2.21
CA GLY A 76 -4.97 -9.37 2.54
C GLY A 76 -3.90 -10.32 3.06
N MET A 77 -2.67 -10.25 2.54
CA MET A 77 -1.53 -11.02 3.05
C MET A 77 -1.17 -10.59 4.48
N LEU A 78 -1.12 -9.28 4.75
CA LEU A 78 -0.82 -8.73 6.08
C LEU A 78 -1.90 -9.13 7.09
N GLU A 79 -3.20 -8.99 6.74
CA GLU A 79 -4.33 -9.41 7.58
C GLU A 79 -4.25 -10.91 7.90
N ARG A 80 -3.96 -11.77 6.92
CA ARG A 80 -3.84 -13.22 7.18
C ARG A 80 -2.65 -13.58 8.03
N ALA A 81 -1.51 -12.93 7.84
CA ALA A 81 -0.34 -13.16 8.68
C ALA A 81 -0.50 -12.61 10.11
N ALA A 82 -1.38 -11.62 10.31
CA ALA A 82 -1.68 -11.02 11.61
C ALA A 82 -2.68 -11.82 12.47
N GLN A 83 -3.44 -12.76 11.90
CA GLN A 83 -4.40 -13.62 12.65
C GLN A 83 -3.75 -14.56 13.70
N GLY A 84 -2.43 -14.43 13.94
CA GLY A 84 -1.70 -15.05 15.06
C GLY A 84 -1.33 -14.02 16.14
N THR A 85 -0.08 -14.04 16.61
CA THR A 85 0.46 -13.11 17.64
C THR A 85 1.36 -12.01 17.06
N ALA A 86 1.27 -11.77 15.76
CA ALA A 86 2.17 -10.87 15.06
C ALA A 86 1.48 -9.56 14.70
N GLU A 87 2.08 -8.46 15.12
CA GLU A 87 1.75 -7.13 14.63
C GLU A 87 2.71 -6.73 13.50
N TRP A 88 2.23 -5.85 12.62
CA TRP A 88 3.05 -5.30 11.54
C TRP A 88 3.39 -3.85 11.87
N LEU A 89 4.68 -3.55 11.97
CA LEU A 89 5.16 -2.18 11.99
C LEU A 89 5.08 -1.63 10.56
N SER A 90 4.13 -0.73 10.35
CA SER A 90 3.93 -0.01 9.10
C SER A 90 4.76 1.27 9.09
N THR A 91 5.45 1.55 7.98
CA THR A 91 6.22 2.79 7.84
C THR A 91 6.13 3.30 6.41
N LEU A 92 5.57 4.50 6.25
CA LEU A 92 5.60 5.25 5.01
C LEU A 92 6.89 6.07 4.95
N LEU A 93 7.73 5.80 3.94
CA LEU A 93 9.01 6.49 3.74
C LEU A 93 8.88 7.67 2.78
N ALA A 94 8.02 7.54 1.77
CA ALA A 94 7.75 8.57 0.78
C ALA A 94 6.35 8.40 0.18
N ASN A 95 5.67 9.51 -0.09
CA ASN A 95 4.46 9.57 -0.90
C ASN A 95 4.38 10.94 -1.60
N TYR A 96 4.71 10.99 -2.89
CA TYR A 96 4.70 12.22 -3.69
C TYR A 96 4.70 11.92 -5.19
N HIS A 97 4.45 12.93 -6.02
CA HIS A 97 4.45 12.82 -7.48
C HIS A 97 5.42 13.86 -8.09
N PRO A 98 6.62 13.48 -8.58
CA PRO A 98 7.53 14.42 -9.23
C PRO A 98 7.18 14.69 -10.69
N SER A 99 6.27 13.92 -11.28
CA SER A 99 5.79 14.09 -12.66
C SER A 99 4.29 13.79 -12.75
N TYR A 100 3.83 13.22 -13.87
CA TYR A 100 2.43 12.89 -14.12
C TYR A 100 1.90 11.71 -13.31
N TYR A 101 2.77 10.95 -12.63
CA TYR A 101 2.39 9.81 -11.81
C TYR A 101 2.92 9.91 -10.37
N GLY A 102 2.14 9.37 -9.45
CA GLY A 102 2.44 9.29 -8.02
C GLY A 102 3.29 8.09 -7.67
N MET A 103 4.13 8.26 -6.65
CA MET A 103 5.01 7.23 -6.14
C MET A 103 4.92 7.13 -4.62
N MET A 104 5.01 5.91 -4.12
CA MET A 104 5.09 5.62 -2.70
C MET A 104 6.17 4.60 -2.41
N VAL A 105 6.87 4.79 -1.30
CA VAL A 105 7.74 3.78 -0.71
C VAL A 105 7.27 3.53 0.72
N ALA A 106 6.94 2.28 1.03
CA ALA A 106 6.51 1.87 2.35
C ALA A 106 7.12 0.50 2.71
N SER A 107 7.29 0.26 4.00
CA SER A 107 7.75 -1.02 4.54
C SER A 107 6.80 -1.53 5.63
N PHE A 108 6.59 -2.84 5.65
CA PHE A 108 5.77 -3.53 6.65
C PHE A 108 6.63 -4.62 7.27
N VAL A 109 7.07 -4.43 8.51
CA VAL A 109 7.99 -5.34 9.20
C VAL A 109 7.25 -6.05 10.31
N ARG A 110 7.33 -7.39 10.32
CA ARG A 110 6.69 -8.20 11.36
C ARG A 110 7.37 -7.96 12.70
N GLN A 111 6.60 -7.60 13.72
CA GLN A 111 7.06 -7.58 15.10
C GLN A 111 6.72 -8.92 15.76
N THR A 112 7.75 -9.61 16.23
CA THR A 112 7.59 -10.79 17.09
C THR A 112 7.83 -10.39 18.54
N PHE A 113 6.77 -10.37 19.33
CA PHE A 113 6.91 -10.24 20.78
C PHE A 113 7.39 -11.57 21.37
N GLN A 114 8.53 -11.55 22.04
CA GLN A 114 8.97 -12.68 22.85
C GLN A 114 8.17 -12.65 24.16
N VAL A 115 7.22 -13.56 24.32
CA VAL A 115 6.60 -13.79 25.63
C VAL A 115 7.66 -14.49 26.47
N TYR A 116 8.30 -13.76 27.38
CA TYR A 116 9.07 -14.38 28.45
C TYR A 116 8.10 -15.23 29.27
N ARG A 117 8.33 -16.55 29.27
CA ARG A 117 7.69 -17.46 30.23
C ARG A 117 8.65 -17.57 31.41
N ASP A 118 8.23 -17.05 32.55
CA ASP A 118 8.82 -17.34 33.86
C ASP A 118 8.57 -18.80 34.26
#